data_AF-Q0V588-F1
#
_entry.id   AF-Q0V588-F1
#
_cell.length_a   1.000
_cell.length_b   1.000
_cell.length_c   1.000
_cell.angle_alpha   90.00
_cell.angle_beta   90.00
_cell.angle_gamma   90.00
#
_symmetry.space_group_name_H-M   'P 1'
#
loop_
_entity.id
_entity.type
_entity.pdbx_description
1 polymer ?
#
loop_
_entity_poly.entity_id
_entity_poly.type
_entity_poly.pdbx_seq_one_letter_code
_entity_poly.pdbx_strand_id
1 'polypeptide(L)'
;MSASALKRSRSTSPASHSSKRSCVGSPAGSANVRFLVLSDTHGCELPSSLPKCDVLLHCGDITEDGSPESIEKALQALGSIEAELKLVIAGNHEISMDKDYYLAEGGSAEDLEKTLKLTSHTSSSVASKNGITFLEEGTHPFTLSSGASFTIYASPFTPKYGASAFQYPTGEDRYNPAEFSHSWAKNVGTEMSTIPENVDIVMTHGPPKYILDSTPDGSSAGCEHLRRAIERVQPKLHCFGHVHKGYGAQRLAFDTKVKIGGEADSINPLQKEWVGKNQAKKKGFASIPPGSLEDLRSSKQTLCVNAAMEGEKGLLENAPWVVDLEFPRSAFLQMLIGKSAAATTDIKLPLFTFRILWSYEQPNAQKTSNMTASSSLVLYRPGPSTSLTTKPSPTSLISSRLFTHQTGTAIATELLYRLLFDIINRFLASFQRLASRGIEEATSWLEQKMQERRERLQAQGTQQLKIVQEVGKLAEDRGFITCPIGGERGAARQPPWVKSVLVGIEEGRLHDRDFYTNSW
;
A
#
# COMPACT_ATOMS: atom_id res chain seq x y z
N MET A 1 40.47 -55.97 20.30
CA MET A 1 41.90 -55.65 20.14
C MET A 1 42.08 -54.72 18.97
N SER A 2 43.02 -53.80 19.13
CA SER A 2 43.36 -52.67 18.26
C SER A 2 43.96 -53.06 16.91
N ALA A 3 43.68 -52.21 15.91
CA ALA A 3 44.45 -51.80 14.72
C ALA A 3 45.06 -52.84 13.75
N SER A 4 44.77 -52.64 12.46
CA SER A 4 45.84 -52.43 11.47
C SER A 4 45.37 -51.52 10.32
N ALA A 5 46.24 -50.58 9.94
CA ALA A 5 46.02 -49.54 8.95
C ALA A 5 46.47 -50.02 7.56
N LEU A 6 45.63 -49.78 6.54
CA LEU A 6 46.01 -49.91 5.13
C LEU A 6 45.97 -48.52 4.46
N LYS A 7 47.16 -48.06 4.07
CA LYS A 7 47.44 -46.83 3.32
C LYS A 7 46.68 -46.84 1.99
N ARG A 8 45.88 -45.80 1.71
CA ARG A 8 45.42 -45.47 0.36
C ARG A 8 46.32 -44.41 -0.26
N SER A 9 46.79 -44.72 -1.45
CA SER A 9 47.66 -43.92 -2.33
C SER A 9 47.01 -42.60 -2.73
N ARG A 10 47.81 -41.52 -2.72
CA ARG A 10 47.46 -40.23 -3.32
C ARG A 10 47.31 -40.39 -4.83
N SER A 11 46.10 -40.17 -5.35
CA SER A 11 45.89 -39.90 -6.78
C SER A 11 45.98 -38.40 -7.04
N THR A 12 46.74 -38.05 -8.06
CA THR A 12 47.03 -36.71 -8.56
C THR A 12 45.77 -35.97 -9.02
N SER A 13 45.68 -34.69 -8.68
CA SER A 13 44.62 -33.76 -9.08
C SER A 13 44.55 -33.59 -10.60
N PRO A 14 43.37 -33.63 -11.24
CA PRO A 14 43.23 -33.19 -12.63
C PRO A 14 43.27 -31.66 -12.70
N ALA A 15 44.06 -31.17 -13.65
CA ALA A 15 44.27 -29.76 -13.93
C ALA A 15 42.96 -29.01 -14.26
N SER A 16 42.86 -27.79 -13.74
CA SER A 16 41.81 -26.81 -13.99
C SER A 16 41.66 -26.51 -15.48
N HIS A 17 40.60 -27.02 -16.11
CA HIS A 17 40.12 -26.49 -17.37
C HIS A 17 39.11 -25.38 -17.08
N SER A 18 39.55 -24.13 -17.25
CA SER A 18 38.69 -22.96 -17.23
C SER A 18 37.82 -22.94 -18.49
N SER A 19 36.68 -23.61 -18.46
CA SER A 19 35.63 -23.35 -19.44
C SER A 19 35.10 -21.94 -19.19
N LYS A 20 35.55 -20.98 -19.99
CA LYS A 20 34.90 -19.67 -20.10
C LYS A 20 33.42 -19.92 -20.41
N ARG A 21 32.55 -19.72 -19.42
CA ARG A 21 31.11 -19.62 -19.64
C ARG A 21 30.91 -18.41 -20.55
N SER A 22 30.51 -18.64 -21.79
CA SER A 22 29.96 -17.58 -22.62
C SER A 22 28.67 -17.11 -21.95
N CYS A 23 28.72 -15.91 -21.38
CA CYS A 23 27.53 -15.14 -21.09
C CYS A 23 26.74 -15.02 -22.39
N VAL A 24 25.58 -15.68 -22.46
CA VAL A 24 24.56 -15.36 -23.45
C VAL A 24 24.18 -13.92 -23.14
N GLY A 25 24.64 -12.98 -23.97
CA GLY A 25 24.33 -11.56 -23.81
C GLY A 25 22.82 -11.37 -23.85
N SER A 26 22.29 -10.51 -22.99
CA SER A 26 20.89 -10.08 -23.06
C SER A 26 20.56 -9.62 -24.49
N PRO A 27 19.37 -9.94 -25.01
CA PRO A 27 18.94 -9.46 -26.32
C PRO A 27 19.17 -7.95 -26.44
N ALA A 28 19.66 -7.49 -27.59
CA ALA A 28 19.97 -6.08 -27.83
C ALA A 28 18.69 -5.23 -27.64
N GLY A 29 18.46 -4.70 -26.44
CA GLY A 29 17.26 -3.94 -26.10
C GLY A 29 16.65 -4.23 -24.72
N SER A 30 17.02 -5.31 -24.03
CA SER A 30 16.59 -5.58 -22.64
C SER A 30 17.70 -5.31 -21.63
N ALA A 31 17.32 -5.05 -20.38
CA ALA A 31 18.21 -4.99 -19.23
C ALA A 31 17.68 -5.92 -18.14
N ASN A 32 18.59 -6.66 -17.50
CA ASN A 32 18.27 -7.46 -16.32
C ASN A 32 18.17 -6.53 -15.10
N VAL A 33 17.15 -6.73 -14.30
CA VAL A 33 16.88 -6.02 -13.04
C VAL A 33 16.77 -7.04 -11.92
N ARG A 34 17.55 -6.82 -10.87
CA ARG A 34 17.54 -7.65 -9.67
C ARG A 34 16.63 -7.04 -8.61
N PHE A 35 15.59 -7.77 -8.25
CA PHE A 35 14.67 -7.43 -7.17
C PHE A 35 15.03 -8.17 -5.89
N LEU A 36 15.06 -7.44 -4.78
CA LEU A 36 15.00 -8.00 -3.43
C LEU A 36 13.56 -7.86 -2.94
N VAL A 37 12.89 -8.97 -2.67
CA VAL A 37 11.49 -9.01 -2.25
C VAL A 37 11.42 -9.44 -0.79
N LEU A 38 10.85 -8.56 0.03
CA LEU A 38 10.58 -8.75 1.45
C LEU A 38 9.07 -8.60 1.70
N SER A 39 8.60 -9.11 2.82
CA SER A 39 7.26 -8.85 3.36
C SER A 39 7.24 -9.31 4.82
N ASP A 40 6.29 -8.80 5.61
CA ASP A 40 6.01 -9.29 6.96
C ASP A 40 7.30 -9.34 7.80
N THR A 41 7.93 -8.18 7.93
CA THR A 41 9.12 -8.03 8.78
C THR A 41 8.73 -7.67 10.21
N HIS A 42 7.53 -7.13 10.44
CA HIS A 42 6.95 -6.90 11.77
C HIS A 42 7.88 -6.14 12.73
N GLY A 43 8.69 -5.21 12.20
CA GLY A 43 9.66 -4.45 12.99
C GLY A 43 10.85 -5.26 13.51
N CYS A 44 11.00 -6.53 13.13
CA CYS A 44 12.16 -7.35 13.46
C CYS A 44 13.45 -6.80 12.83
N GLU A 45 14.58 -7.05 13.48
CA GLU A 45 15.89 -6.66 12.96
C GLU A 45 16.21 -7.42 11.66
N LEU A 46 16.45 -6.67 10.59
CA LEU A 46 16.77 -7.25 9.29
C LEU A 46 18.14 -7.96 9.32
N PRO A 47 18.34 -9.01 8.49
CA PRO A 47 19.63 -9.67 8.38
C PRO A 47 20.76 -8.68 8.07
N SER A 48 21.87 -8.79 8.81
CA SER A 48 23.02 -7.86 8.69
C SER A 48 23.70 -7.83 7.31
N SER A 49 23.49 -8.87 6.49
CA SER A 49 23.95 -8.92 5.12
C SER A 49 22.82 -9.37 4.21
N LEU A 50 22.15 -8.40 3.60
CA LEU A 50 21.19 -8.62 2.53
C LEU A 50 21.91 -8.63 1.16
N PRO A 51 21.40 -9.41 0.18
CA PRO A 51 21.99 -9.44 -1.15
C PRO A 51 21.84 -8.10 -1.86
N LYS A 52 22.82 -7.74 -2.70
CA LYS A 52 22.74 -6.56 -3.57
C LYS A 52 21.55 -6.67 -4.51
N CYS A 53 20.84 -5.56 -4.71
CA CYS A 53 19.71 -5.46 -5.61
C CYS A 53 19.65 -4.09 -6.28
N ASP A 54 18.92 -4.01 -7.39
CA ASP A 54 18.62 -2.74 -8.05
C ASP A 54 17.34 -2.13 -7.46
N VAL A 55 16.36 -2.99 -7.14
CA VAL A 55 15.05 -2.60 -6.62
C VAL A 55 14.70 -3.44 -5.39
N LEU A 56 14.39 -2.78 -4.28
CA LEU A 56 13.79 -3.38 -3.09
C LEU A 56 12.27 -3.24 -3.16
N LEU A 57 11.55 -4.35 -2.98
CA LEU A 57 10.09 -4.42 -2.85
C LEU A 57 9.74 -4.96 -1.46
N HIS A 58 8.98 -4.21 -0.66
CA HIS A 58 8.43 -4.70 0.62
C HIS A 58 6.90 -4.76 0.58
N CYS A 59 6.33 -5.97 0.66
CA CYS A 59 4.90 -6.23 0.38
C CYS A 59 3.97 -6.03 1.60
N GLY A 60 4.23 -5.03 2.44
CA GLY A 60 3.43 -4.75 3.64
C GLY A 60 3.92 -5.41 4.92
N ASP A 61 3.34 -4.98 6.04
CA ASP A 61 3.67 -5.37 7.41
C ASP A 61 5.15 -5.15 7.74
N ILE A 62 5.58 -3.90 7.59
CA ILE A 62 6.91 -3.45 8.03
C ILE A 62 6.99 -3.27 9.55
N THR A 63 5.84 -3.20 10.23
CA THR A 63 5.69 -3.02 11.67
C THR A 63 4.71 -4.03 12.25
N GLU A 64 4.77 -4.24 13.57
CA GLU A 64 3.80 -5.07 14.29
C GLU A 64 2.57 -4.29 14.77
N ASP A 65 2.74 -3.00 15.09
CA ASP A 65 1.71 -2.20 15.77
C ASP A 65 1.24 -0.98 14.96
N GLY A 66 1.91 -0.67 13.84
CA GLY A 66 1.63 0.50 13.03
C GLY A 66 1.83 1.83 13.77
N SER A 67 2.56 1.87 14.89
CA SER A 67 2.81 3.14 15.60
C SER A 67 3.77 4.03 14.81
N PRO A 68 3.66 5.37 14.89
CA PRO A 68 4.58 6.27 14.21
C PRO A 68 6.06 5.97 14.54
N GLU A 69 6.34 5.64 15.79
CA GLU A 69 7.69 5.30 16.27
C GLU A 69 8.21 3.99 15.67
N SER A 70 7.36 2.96 15.57
CA SER A 70 7.72 1.69 14.92
C SER A 70 7.92 1.89 13.42
N ILE A 71 7.06 2.68 12.76
CA ILE A 71 7.19 3.00 11.34
C ILE A 71 8.52 3.74 11.08
N GLU A 72 8.85 4.75 11.90
CA GLU A 72 10.13 5.46 11.78
C GLU A 72 11.34 4.51 11.89
N LYS A 73 11.34 3.60 12.87
CA LYS A 73 12.40 2.59 13.03
C LYS A 73 12.49 1.65 11.84
N ALA A 74 11.36 1.16 11.34
CA ALA A 74 11.32 0.27 10.18
C ALA A 74 11.87 0.98 8.92
N LEU A 75 11.54 2.26 8.73
CA LEU A 75 12.08 3.07 7.62
C LEU A 75 13.58 3.29 7.73
N GLN A 76 14.13 3.47 8.93
CA GLN A 76 15.57 3.55 9.14
C GLN A 76 16.26 2.20 8.82
N ALA A 77 15.68 1.08 9.25
CA ALA A 77 16.20 -0.25 8.97
C ALA A 77 16.22 -0.54 7.46
N LEU A 78 15.12 -0.31 6.76
CA LEU A 78 15.03 -0.46 5.30
C LEU A 78 15.92 0.54 4.56
N GLY A 79 16.11 1.74 5.12
CA GLY A 79 17.00 2.78 4.58
C GLY A 79 18.46 2.33 4.44
N SER A 80 18.91 1.43 5.31
CA SER A 80 20.27 0.88 5.28
C SER A 80 20.58 -0.02 4.06
N ILE A 81 19.54 -0.50 3.37
CA ILE A 81 19.68 -1.38 2.20
C ILE A 81 20.12 -0.54 0.99
N GLU A 82 21.18 -0.95 0.31
CA GLU A 82 21.64 -0.33 -0.93
C GLU A 82 20.80 -0.84 -2.11
N ALA A 83 19.98 0.04 -2.68
CA ALA A 83 19.16 -0.18 -3.88
C ALA A 83 18.91 1.16 -4.58
N GLU A 84 18.70 1.14 -5.90
CA GLU A 84 18.33 2.34 -6.66
C GLU A 84 16.90 2.78 -6.33
N LEU A 85 15.99 1.82 -6.20
CA LEU A 85 14.61 2.05 -5.77
C LEU A 85 14.28 1.21 -4.53
N LYS A 86 13.58 1.81 -3.56
CA LYS A 86 13.03 1.11 -2.39
C LYS A 86 11.54 1.40 -2.32
N LEU A 87 10.74 0.41 -2.68
CA LEU A 87 9.30 0.54 -2.85
C LEU A 87 8.60 -0.31 -1.79
N VAL A 88 7.66 0.30 -1.08
CA VAL A 88 6.97 -0.31 0.06
C VAL A 88 5.48 -0.09 -0.12
N ILE A 89 4.67 -1.11 0.14
CA ILE A 89 3.22 -0.94 0.37
C ILE A 89 2.94 -1.13 1.85
N ALA A 90 1.83 -0.59 2.34
CA ALA A 90 1.31 -0.93 3.66
C ALA A 90 0.74 -2.36 3.67
N GLY A 91 0.73 -3.00 4.83
CA GLY A 91 -0.05 -4.19 5.11
C GLY A 91 -1.10 -3.92 6.20
N ASN A 92 -1.71 -4.97 6.73
CA ASN A 92 -2.77 -4.82 7.71
C ASN A 92 -2.28 -4.34 9.09
N HIS A 93 -0.98 -4.45 9.39
CA HIS A 93 -0.37 -3.95 10.63
C HIS A 93 0.00 -2.46 10.58
N GLU A 94 0.07 -1.83 9.41
CA GLU A 94 0.27 -0.37 9.29
C GLU A 94 -1.03 0.41 9.60
N ILE A 95 -1.63 0.15 10.77
CA ILE A 95 -2.98 0.62 11.12
C ILE A 95 -3.12 2.14 11.05
N SER A 96 -2.09 2.89 11.41
CA SER A 96 -2.09 4.36 11.39
C SER A 96 -2.02 4.95 9.98
N MET A 97 -1.80 4.12 8.96
CA MET A 97 -1.86 4.53 7.55
C MET A 97 -3.26 4.37 6.94
N ASP A 98 -4.14 3.58 7.57
CA ASP A 98 -5.56 3.51 7.22
C ASP A 98 -6.35 4.46 8.12
N LYS A 99 -6.56 5.69 7.63
CA LYS A 99 -7.23 6.76 8.38
C LYS A 99 -8.58 6.34 8.95
N ASP A 100 -9.40 5.69 8.13
CA ASP A 100 -10.79 5.39 8.50
C ASP A 100 -10.82 4.27 9.55
N TYR A 101 -9.98 3.25 9.38
CA TYR A 101 -9.79 2.20 10.38
C TYR A 101 -9.21 2.74 11.70
N TYR A 102 -8.10 3.49 11.61
CA TYR A 102 -7.36 3.95 12.78
C TYR A 102 -8.22 4.82 13.72
N LEU A 103 -8.95 5.78 13.17
CA LEU A 103 -9.82 6.66 13.96
C LEU A 103 -11.03 5.90 14.52
N ALA A 104 -11.59 4.94 13.78
CA ALA A 104 -12.72 4.13 14.24
C ALA A 104 -12.35 3.22 15.42
N GLU A 105 -11.11 2.73 15.48
CA GLU A 105 -10.58 1.92 16.57
C GLU A 105 -9.99 2.76 17.73
N GLY A 106 -10.16 4.09 17.70
CA GLY A 106 -9.78 5.00 18.79
C GLY A 106 -8.36 5.56 18.71
N GLY A 107 -7.70 5.46 17.56
CA GLY A 107 -6.40 6.07 17.28
C GLY A 107 -6.41 7.59 17.36
N SER A 108 -5.28 8.17 17.75
CA SER A 108 -5.10 9.62 17.86
C SER A 108 -4.94 10.30 16.51
N ALA A 109 -5.65 11.42 16.28
CA ALA A 109 -5.45 12.25 15.08
C ALA A 109 -4.00 12.80 14.97
N GLU A 110 -3.33 13.00 16.11
CA GLU A 110 -1.93 13.46 16.15
C GLU A 110 -0.98 12.39 15.61
N ASP A 111 -1.19 11.13 15.97
CA ASP A 111 -0.35 10.02 15.50
C ASP A 111 -0.61 9.69 14.03
N LEU A 112 -1.85 9.82 13.58
CA LEU A 112 -2.17 9.78 12.15
C LEU A 112 -1.39 10.88 11.39
N GLU A 113 -1.42 12.12 11.86
CA GLU A 113 -0.69 13.22 11.22
C GLU A 113 0.83 12.99 11.21
N LYS A 114 1.40 12.48 12.31
CA LYS A 114 2.81 12.10 12.37
C LYS A 114 3.14 11.02 11.34
N THR A 115 2.33 9.97 11.27
CA THR A 115 2.51 8.86 10.31
C THR A 115 2.51 9.38 8.88
N LEU A 116 1.51 10.19 8.51
CA LEU A 116 1.42 10.77 7.16
C LEU A 116 2.65 11.65 6.84
N LYS A 117 3.19 12.39 7.81
CA LYS A 117 4.44 13.15 7.62
C LYS A 117 5.65 12.24 7.41
N LEU A 118 5.76 11.15 8.17
CA LEU A 118 6.85 10.18 8.07
C LEU A 118 6.88 9.48 6.71
N THR A 119 5.70 9.13 6.17
CA THR A 119 5.55 8.32 4.95
C THR A 119 5.32 9.14 3.67
N SER A 120 5.06 10.45 3.77
CA SER A 120 4.84 11.33 2.61
C SER A 120 6.00 11.37 1.61
N HIS A 121 5.71 11.71 0.36
CA HIS A 121 6.72 11.95 -0.69
C HIS A 121 7.46 13.29 -0.57
N THR A 122 7.32 13.99 0.56
CA THR A 122 8.05 15.25 0.77
C THR A 122 9.51 14.95 1.08
N SER A 123 10.45 15.74 0.53
CA SER A 123 11.90 15.52 0.73
C SER A 123 12.34 15.59 2.20
N SER A 124 11.50 16.17 3.08
CA SER A 124 11.74 16.24 4.52
C SER A 124 11.32 14.99 5.30
N SER A 125 10.47 14.14 4.72
CA SER A 125 9.96 12.91 5.35
C SER A 125 11.08 11.93 5.67
N VAL A 126 10.85 11.05 6.65
CA VAL A 126 11.81 9.99 6.99
C VAL A 126 11.90 8.98 5.86
N ALA A 127 10.77 8.63 5.22
CA ALA A 127 10.76 7.73 4.07
C ALA A 127 11.66 8.26 2.94
N SER A 128 11.45 9.50 2.50
CA SER A 128 12.23 10.09 1.40
C SER A 128 13.71 10.25 1.76
N LYS A 129 14.05 10.61 2.99
CA LYS A 129 15.46 10.68 3.47
C LYS A 129 16.17 9.32 3.42
N ASN A 130 15.43 8.23 3.60
CA ASN A 130 15.95 6.86 3.52
C ASN A 130 15.86 6.29 2.09
N GLY A 131 15.41 7.08 1.11
CA GLY A 131 15.22 6.65 -0.27
C GLY A 131 14.03 5.70 -0.47
N ILE A 132 13.07 5.71 0.47
CA ILE A 132 11.89 4.84 0.47
C ILE A 132 10.70 5.60 -0.09
N THR A 133 9.96 4.92 -0.97
CA THR A 133 8.70 5.39 -1.55
C THR A 133 7.58 4.44 -1.14
N PHE A 134 6.59 4.95 -0.40
CA PHE A 134 5.35 4.22 -0.20
C PHE A 134 4.49 4.30 -1.44
N LEU A 135 4.08 3.16 -1.98
CA LEU A 135 3.19 3.11 -3.13
C LEU A 135 1.75 3.13 -2.64
N GLU A 136 1.01 4.16 -3.05
CA GLU A 136 -0.45 4.19 -2.95
C GLU A 136 -1.06 3.14 -3.90
N GLU A 137 -2.32 2.76 -3.65
CA GLU A 137 -3.02 1.84 -4.55
C GLU A 137 -3.08 2.43 -5.97
N GLY A 138 -2.63 1.66 -6.97
CA GLY A 138 -2.56 2.13 -8.35
C GLY A 138 -1.38 1.57 -9.13
N THR A 139 -1.19 2.11 -10.33
CA THR A 139 -0.12 1.67 -11.25
C THR A 139 0.97 2.73 -11.37
N HIS A 140 2.21 2.32 -11.15
CA HIS A 140 3.38 3.17 -11.02
C HIS A 140 4.44 2.78 -12.07
N PRO A 141 4.80 3.67 -13.01
CA PRO A 141 5.87 3.43 -13.97
C PRO A 141 7.24 3.78 -13.38
N PHE A 142 8.25 2.95 -13.66
CA PHE A 142 9.64 3.19 -13.25
C PHE A 142 10.59 3.08 -14.42
N THR A 143 11.69 3.82 -14.35
CA THR A 143 12.83 3.70 -15.26
C THR A 143 14.11 3.80 -14.44
N LEU A 144 14.93 2.75 -14.49
CA LEU A 144 16.21 2.70 -13.78
C LEU A 144 17.33 3.41 -14.56
N SER A 145 18.42 3.70 -13.87
CA SER A 145 19.67 4.23 -14.45
C SER A 145 20.26 3.33 -15.53
N SER A 146 20.02 2.01 -15.44
CA SER A 146 20.36 1.02 -16.46
C SER A 146 19.54 1.15 -17.76
N GLY A 147 18.51 2.01 -17.75
CA GLY A 147 17.53 2.19 -18.80
C GLY A 147 16.37 1.22 -18.74
N ALA A 148 16.39 0.21 -17.87
CA ALA A 148 15.28 -0.73 -17.69
C ALA A 148 13.99 0.03 -17.32
N SER A 149 12.90 -0.23 -18.01
CA SER A 149 11.59 0.38 -17.72
C SER A 149 10.53 -0.70 -17.52
N PHE A 150 9.73 -0.53 -16.46
CA PHE A 150 8.68 -1.47 -16.06
C PHE A 150 7.57 -0.74 -15.30
N THR A 151 6.43 -1.41 -15.15
CA THR A 151 5.27 -0.93 -14.38
C THR A 151 4.99 -1.83 -13.17
N ILE A 152 4.62 -1.22 -12.05
CA ILE A 152 4.17 -1.94 -10.85
C ILE A 152 2.75 -1.49 -10.51
N TYR A 153 1.80 -2.44 -10.49
CA TYR A 153 0.53 -2.24 -9.80
C TYR A 153 0.73 -2.56 -8.31
N ALA A 154 0.31 -1.65 -7.42
CA ALA A 154 0.43 -1.79 -5.98
C ALA A 154 -0.95 -1.75 -5.32
N SER A 155 -1.21 -2.59 -4.31
CA SER A 155 -2.40 -2.48 -3.45
C SER A 155 -2.15 -3.09 -2.06
N PRO A 156 -2.40 -2.34 -0.97
CA PRO A 156 -2.26 -2.87 0.40
C PRO A 156 -3.43 -3.77 0.81
N PHE A 157 -4.50 -3.81 0.01
CA PHE A 157 -5.78 -4.30 0.48
C PHE A 157 -5.87 -5.83 0.51
N THR A 158 -6.51 -6.38 1.55
CA THR A 158 -6.79 -7.82 1.70
C THR A 158 -8.28 -8.10 1.95
N PRO A 159 -8.81 -9.26 1.53
CA PRO A 159 -10.15 -9.68 1.94
C PRO A 159 -10.26 -9.72 3.46
N LYS A 160 -11.42 -9.31 3.97
CA LYS A 160 -11.66 -9.22 5.41
C LYS A 160 -11.41 -10.55 6.12
N TYR A 161 -10.52 -10.51 7.11
CA TYR A 161 -10.24 -11.59 8.03
C TYR A 161 -9.99 -10.98 9.42
N GLY A 162 -10.97 -11.08 10.33
CA GLY A 162 -10.92 -10.39 11.62
C GLY A 162 -11.17 -8.87 11.50
N ALA A 163 -10.47 -8.11 12.35
CA ALA A 163 -10.48 -6.65 12.37
C ALA A 163 -9.04 -6.16 12.26
N SER A 164 -8.70 -5.58 11.11
CA SER A 164 -7.37 -5.01 10.83
C SER A 164 -7.49 -3.96 9.72
N ALA A 165 -6.42 -3.19 9.50
CA ALA A 165 -6.41 -2.14 8.48
C ALA A 165 -6.38 -2.69 7.06
N PHE A 166 -6.74 -1.86 6.08
CA PHE A 166 -6.71 -2.19 4.65
C PHE A 166 -7.52 -3.44 4.26
N GLN A 167 -8.62 -3.70 4.96
CA GLN A 167 -9.50 -4.82 4.64
C GLN A 167 -10.75 -4.40 3.87
N TYR A 168 -11.23 -5.27 2.97
CA TYR A 168 -12.50 -5.09 2.25
C TYR A 168 -13.35 -6.36 2.29
N PRO A 169 -14.69 -6.26 2.15
CA PRO A 169 -15.56 -7.43 2.15
C PRO A 169 -15.17 -8.47 1.11
N THR A 170 -15.12 -9.76 1.49
CA THR A 170 -14.67 -10.86 0.63
C THR A 170 -15.48 -11.04 -0.67
N GLY A 171 -16.74 -10.60 -0.69
CA GLY A 171 -17.62 -10.67 -1.87
C GLY A 171 -17.51 -9.46 -2.81
N GLU A 172 -16.60 -8.52 -2.54
CA GLU A 172 -16.37 -7.34 -3.37
C GLU A 172 -15.19 -7.53 -4.32
N ASP A 173 -15.45 -7.36 -5.63
CA ASP A 173 -14.44 -7.43 -6.68
C ASP A 173 -13.89 -6.04 -6.96
N ARG A 174 -12.70 -5.75 -6.42
CA ARG A 174 -12.02 -4.46 -6.61
C ARG A 174 -10.97 -4.47 -7.72
N TYR A 175 -10.55 -5.64 -8.18
CA TYR A 175 -9.38 -5.81 -9.05
C TYR A 175 -9.71 -6.02 -10.53
N ASN A 176 -10.97 -6.30 -10.85
CA ASN A 176 -11.42 -6.55 -12.21
C ASN A 176 -12.38 -5.46 -12.71
N PRO A 177 -12.36 -5.16 -14.02
CA PRO A 177 -13.40 -4.35 -14.63
C PRO A 177 -14.77 -5.01 -14.48
N ALA A 178 -15.84 -4.21 -14.46
CA ALA A 178 -17.21 -4.71 -14.28
C ALA A 178 -17.62 -5.78 -15.30
N GLU A 179 -17.12 -5.70 -16.53
CA GLU A 179 -17.36 -6.69 -17.60
C GLU A 179 -16.75 -8.07 -17.32
N PHE A 180 -15.71 -8.13 -16.47
CA PHE A 180 -15.08 -9.37 -16.04
C PHE A 180 -15.58 -9.84 -14.69
N SER A 181 -16.30 -9.04 -13.90
CA SER A 181 -16.83 -9.50 -12.61
C SER A 181 -18.00 -10.46 -12.78
N HIS A 182 -18.05 -11.51 -11.94
CA HIS A 182 -19.16 -12.47 -11.96
C HIS A 182 -20.36 -11.91 -11.21
N SER A 183 -21.55 -12.42 -11.54
CA SER A 183 -22.82 -12.00 -10.94
C SER A 183 -22.93 -12.25 -9.42
N TRP A 184 -22.13 -13.15 -8.86
CA TRP A 184 -22.09 -13.43 -7.43
C TRP A 184 -21.26 -12.40 -6.64
N ALA A 185 -20.45 -11.60 -7.34
CA ALA A 185 -19.58 -10.60 -6.74
C ALA A 185 -20.15 -9.20 -6.95
N LYS A 186 -19.99 -8.34 -5.95
CA LYS A 186 -20.27 -6.91 -6.11
C LYS A 186 -19.01 -6.25 -6.65
N ASN A 187 -19.02 -5.81 -7.91
CA ASN A 187 -17.91 -5.02 -8.44
C ASN A 187 -17.85 -3.66 -7.71
N VAL A 188 -16.68 -3.35 -7.16
CA VAL A 188 -16.35 -2.05 -6.54
C VAL A 188 -15.04 -1.49 -7.11
N GLY A 189 -14.63 -2.01 -8.27
CA GLY A 189 -13.40 -1.62 -8.94
C GLY A 189 -13.43 -0.14 -9.31
N THR A 190 -12.34 0.56 -9.00
CA THR A 190 -12.07 1.93 -9.42
C THR A 190 -10.95 1.94 -10.46
N GLU A 191 -10.65 3.10 -11.02
CA GLU A 191 -9.48 3.26 -11.90
C GLU A 191 -8.17 2.89 -11.19
N MET A 192 -8.07 3.16 -9.88
CA MET A 192 -6.87 2.89 -9.08
C MET A 192 -6.80 1.43 -8.62
N SER A 193 -7.94 0.83 -8.27
CA SER A 193 -7.97 -0.53 -7.74
C SER A 193 -8.04 -1.61 -8.81
N THR A 194 -8.55 -1.31 -10.00
CA THR A 194 -8.58 -2.28 -11.10
C THR A 194 -7.18 -2.50 -11.66
N ILE A 195 -6.74 -3.76 -11.74
CA ILE A 195 -5.40 -4.06 -12.26
C ILE A 195 -5.43 -3.86 -13.79
N PRO A 196 -4.60 -2.96 -14.36
CA PRO A 196 -4.62 -2.69 -15.79
C PRO A 196 -4.00 -3.84 -16.59
N GLU A 197 -4.37 -3.89 -17.86
CA GLU A 197 -3.71 -4.76 -18.84
C GLU A 197 -2.25 -4.37 -19.02
N ASN A 198 -1.40 -5.36 -19.34
CA ASN A 198 0.04 -5.20 -19.61
C ASN A 198 0.89 -4.67 -18.43
N VAL A 199 0.42 -4.82 -17.19
CA VAL A 199 1.26 -4.55 -16.02
C VAL A 199 2.39 -5.58 -15.92
N ASP A 200 3.62 -5.12 -15.66
CA ASP A 200 4.77 -6.01 -15.55
C ASP A 200 4.80 -6.76 -14.21
N ILE A 201 4.52 -6.04 -13.12
CA ILE A 201 4.62 -6.54 -11.74
C ILE A 201 3.34 -6.18 -10.99
N VAL A 202 2.77 -7.16 -10.28
CA VAL A 202 1.71 -6.93 -9.29
C VAL A 202 2.31 -7.09 -7.91
N MET A 203 2.08 -6.10 -7.04
CA MET A 203 2.56 -6.06 -5.67
C MET A 203 1.36 -5.86 -4.75
N THR A 204 0.97 -6.90 -4.04
CA THR A 204 -0.15 -6.86 -3.10
C THR A 204 0.29 -7.31 -1.73
N HIS A 205 -0.41 -6.91 -0.67
CA HIS A 205 -0.09 -7.46 0.64
C HIS A 205 -0.54 -8.92 0.76
N GLY A 206 -1.79 -9.21 0.41
CA GLY A 206 -2.34 -10.57 0.44
C GLY A 206 -2.11 -11.39 -0.84
N PRO A 207 -2.18 -12.73 -0.74
CA PRO A 207 -2.03 -13.64 -1.87
C PRO A 207 -3.31 -13.78 -2.73
N PRO A 208 -3.19 -14.24 -4.00
CA PRO A 208 -4.34 -14.74 -4.74
C PRO A 208 -4.78 -16.11 -4.20
N LYS A 209 -6.08 -16.41 -4.30
CA LYS A 209 -6.66 -17.66 -3.79
C LYS A 209 -5.97 -18.90 -4.35
N TYR A 210 -5.68 -19.87 -3.48
CA TYR A 210 -5.00 -21.13 -3.75
C TYR A 210 -3.53 -21.04 -4.20
N ILE A 211 -2.92 -19.85 -4.20
CA ILE A 211 -1.51 -19.66 -4.57
C ILE A 211 -0.76 -19.19 -3.33
N LEU A 212 0.01 -20.10 -2.71
CA LEU A 212 0.84 -19.79 -1.55
C LEU A 212 0.07 -19.09 -0.41
N ASP A 213 -1.18 -19.51 -0.18
CA ASP A 213 -2.15 -18.84 0.71
C ASP A 213 -2.75 -19.78 1.77
N SER A 214 -2.09 -20.93 2.01
CA SER A 214 -2.55 -21.92 2.97
C SER A 214 -2.35 -21.45 4.39
N THR A 215 -3.43 -21.46 5.18
CA THR A 215 -3.47 -21.10 6.59
C THR A 215 -3.15 -22.30 7.50
N PRO A 216 -2.96 -22.10 8.82
CA PRO A 216 -2.72 -23.19 9.77
C PRO A 216 -3.80 -24.27 9.76
N ASP A 217 -5.07 -23.90 9.67
CA ASP A 217 -6.24 -24.80 9.63
C ASP A 217 -6.46 -25.48 8.26
N GLY A 218 -5.61 -25.20 7.27
CA GLY A 218 -5.68 -25.78 5.93
C GLY A 218 -6.71 -25.12 5.01
N SER A 219 -7.32 -24.03 5.45
CA SER A 219 -8.13 -23.17 4.59
C SER A 219 -7.25 -22.29 3.68
N SER A 220 -7.90 -21.49 2.85
CA SER A 220 -7.27 -20.63 1.85
C SER A 220 -7.67 -19.19 2.15
N ALA A 221 -6.69 -18.36 2.48
CA ALA A 221 -6.90 -16.95 2.83
C ALA A 221 -6.79 -16.01 1.61
N GLY A 222 -6.40 -16.53 0.44
CA GLY A 222 -6.17 -15.70 -0.73
C GLY A 222 -7.44 -15.17 -1.37
N CYS A 223 -7.29 -14.06 -2.09
CA CYS A 223 -8.39 -13.37 -2.75
C CYS A 223 -8.75 -14.03 -4.09
N GLU A 224 -10.03 -14.40 -4.25
CA GLU A 224 -10.56 -14.98 -5.49
C GLU A 224 -10.57 -13.97 -6.64
N HIS A 225 -10.92 -12.72 -6.35
CA HIS A 225 -10.93 -11.64 -7.34
C HIS A 225 -9.52 -11.29 -7.82
N LEU A 226 -8.55 -11.30 -6.91
CA LEU A 226 -7.14 -11.09 -7.25
C LEU A 226 -6.63 -12.22 -8.16
N ARG A 227 -6.95 -13.48 -7.84
CA ARG A 227 -6.59 -14.63 -8.67
C ARG A 227 -7.10 -14.48 -10.10
N ARG A 228 -8.35 -14.05 -10.26
CA ARG A 228 -8.97 -13.81 -11.58
C ARG A 228 -8.36 -12.62 -12.30
N ALA A 229 -7.93 -11.58 -11.57
CA ALA A 229 -7.19 -10.48 -12.16
C ALA A 229 -5.80 -10.91 -12.65
N ILE A 230 -5.09 -11.77 -11.91
CA ILE A 230 -3.80 -12.36 -12.32
C ILE A 230 -3.96 -13.24 -13.56
N GLU A 231 -5.03 -14.03 -13.63
CA GLU A 231 -5.39 -14.82 -14.81
C GLU A 231 -5.55 -13.96 -16.07
N ARG A 232 -6.22 -12.80 -15.91
CA ARG A 232 -6.46 -11.84 -16.99
C ARG A 232 -5.17 -11.13 -17.43
N VAL A 233 -4.45 -10.51 -16.50
CA VAL A 233 -3.34 -9.60 -16.83
C VAL A 233 -2.00 -10.30 -17.00
N GLN A 234 -1.82 -11.48 -16.39
CA GLN A 234 -0.65 -12.36 -16.54
C GLN A 234 0.69 -11.62 -16.36
N PRO A 235 0.95 -11.01 -15.18
CA PRO A 235 2.15 -10.21 -14.95
C PRO A 235 3.40 -11.12 -14.93
N LYS A 236 4.60 -10.57 -15.11
CA LYS A 236 5.84 -11.36 -14.98
C LYS A 236 6.08 -11.81 -13.54
N LEU A 237 5.77 -10.93 -12.59
CA LEU A 237 5.94 -11.15 -11.16
C LEU A 237 4.67 -10.72 -10.41
N HIS A 238 4.21 -11.58 -9.50
CA HIS A 238 3.27 -11.20 -8.46
C HIS A 238 3.92 -11.46 -7.10
N CYS A 239 4.29 -10.40 -6.40
CA CYS A 239 4.89 -10.50 -5.06
C CYS A 239 3.93 -10.05 -3.98
N PHE A 240 3.92 -10.80 -2.87
CA PHE A 240 3.02 -10.60 -1.74
C PHE A 240 3.56 -11.24 -0.46
N GLY A 241 2.82 -11.14 0.63
CA GLY A 241 3.12 -11.76 1.92
C GLY A 241 1.84 -12.16 2.66
N HIS A 242 1.65 -11.65 3.87
CA HIS A 242 0.47 -11.78 4.75
C HIS A 242 0.24 -13.20 5.31
N VAL A 243 0.30 -14.22 4.44
CA VAL A 243 0.10 -15.62 4.84
C VAL A 243 1.45 -16.28 5.06
N HIS A 244 1.99 -16.21 6.28
CA HIS A 244 3.37 -16.60 6.62
C HIS A 244 3.69 -18.07 6.27
N LYS A 245 2.76 -18.99 6.55
CA LYS A 245 2.89 -20.42 6.18
C LYS A 245 2.98 -20.64 4.67
N GLY A 246 2.51 -19.68 3.89
CA GLY A 246 2.56 -19.64 2.44
C GLY A 246 3.95 -19.39 1.87
N TYR A 247 4.92 -18.90 2.66
CA TYR A 247 6.27 -18.52 2.21
C TYR A 247 6.83 -19.46 1.14
N GLY A 248 7.26 -18.88 0.02
CA GLY A 248 7.76 -19.65 -1.12
C GLY A 248 7.59 -18.93 -2.45
N ALA A 249 7.88 -19.67 -3.53
CA ALA A 249 7.58 -19.21 -4.88
C ALA A 249 6.87 -20.30 -5.68
N GLN A 250 6.03 -19.91 -6.62
CA GLN A 250 5.28 -20.80 -7.50
C GLN A 250 5.08 -20.13 -8.84
N ARG A 251 5.33 -20.86 -9.93
CA ARG A 251 5.07 -20.38 -11.29
C ARG A 251 3.66 -20.76 -11.72
N LEU A 252 3.01 -19.86 -12.46
CA LEU A 252 1.71 -20.07 -13.05
C LEU A 252 1.88 -20.15 -14.57
N ALA A 253 1.38 -21.24 -15.17
CA ALA A 253 1.16 -21.33 -16.60
C ALA A 253 -0.32 -21.05 -16.89
N PHE A 254 -0.63 -20.60 -18.11
CA PHE A 254 -1.99 -20.27 -18.52
C PHE A 254 -2.40 -21.16 -19.70
N ASP A 255 -3.53 -21.85 -19.59
CA ASP A 255 -4.03 -22.68 -20.70
C ASP A 255 -4.71 -21.81 -21.77
N THR A 256 -4.20 -21.88 -23.00
CA THR A 256 -4.72 -21.15 -24.15
C THR A 256 -6.02 -21.73 -24.72
N LYS A 257 -6.46 -22.91 -24.24
CA LYS A 257 -7.62 -23.63 -24.78
C LYS A 257 -8.94 -23.32 -24.08
N VAL A 258 -8.96 -22.48 -23.04
CA VAL A 258 -10.21 -22.10 -22.39
C VAL A 258 -11.02 -21.19 -23.32
N LYS A 259 -12.04 -21.78 -23.94
CA LYS A 259 -12.98 -21.09 -24.83
C LYS A 259 -13.91 -20.17 -24.03
N ILE A 260 -14.16 -19.02 -24.64
CA ILE A 260 -15.18 -18.01 -24.31
C ILE A 260 -16.50 -18.66 -23.92
N GLY A 261 -16.93 -18.45 -22.67
CA GLY A 261 -18.30 -18.75 -22.20
C GLY A 261 -18.45 -19.69 -21.00
N GLY A 262 -17.37 -20.16 -20.37
CA GLY A 262 -17.45 -21.01 -19.16
C GLY A 262 -16.51 -20.56 -18.04
N GLU A 263 -16.94 -20.76 -16.79
CA GLU A 263 -16.23 -20.49 -15.53
C GLU A 263 -14.99 -21.40 -15.30
N ALA A 264 -14.27 -21.73 -16.37
CA ALA A 264 -13.10 -22.59 -16.28
C ALA A 264 -11.85 -21.73 -16.02
N ASP A 265 -11.29 -21.91 -14.83
CA ASP A 265 -10.01 -21.38 -14.42
C ASP A 265 -8.87 -21.85 -15.36
N SER A 266 -8.25 -20.90 -16.07
CA SER A 266 -7.13 -21.17 -16.98
C SER A 266 -5.76 -21.17 -16.30
N ILE A 267 -5.69 -20.81 -15.01
CA ILE A 267 -4.45 -20.89 -14.25
C ILE A 267 -4.12 -22.36 -14.01
N ASN A 268 -2.94 -22.76 -14.44
CA ASN A 268 -2.31 -24.02 -14.11
C ASN A 268 -1.11 -23.76 -13.17
N PRO A 269 -1.29 -23.85 -11.84
CA PRO A 269 -0.20 -23.67 -10.89
C PRO A 269 0.82 -24.81 -11.06
N LEU A 270 2.06 -24.45 -11.39
CA LEU A 270 3.15 -25.42 -11.46
C LEU A 270 3.55 -25.84 -10.04
N GLN A 271 4.38 -26.88 -9.94
CA GLN A 271 4.89 -27.32 -8.64
C GLN A 271 5.59 -26.17 -7.91
N LYS A 272 5.30 -26.03 -6.61
CA LYS A 272 5.96 -25.04 -5.74
C LYS A 272 7.48 -25.16 -5.88
N GLU A 273 8.15 -24.04 -6.08
CA GLU A 273 9.59 -23.99 -6.29
C GLU A 273 10.30 -24.47 -5.03
N TRP A 274 11.20 -25.45 -5.22
CA TRP A 274 11.97 -25.98 -4.10
C TRP A 274 13.11 -25.02 -3.76
N VAL A 275 13.02 -24.42 -2.57
CA VAL A 275 14.12 -23.65 -1.97
C VAL A 275 14.77 -24.51 -0.90
N GLY A 276 16.00 -24.96 -1.16
CA GLY A 276 16.76 -25.68 -0.15
C GLY A 276 17.06 -24.77 1.05
N LYS A 277 16.44 -25.01 2.20
CA LYS A 277 16.62 -24.20 3.43
C LYS A 277 18.09 -23.98 3.78
N ASN A 278 18.92 -25.02 3.67
CA ASN A 278 20.37 -24.93 3.90
C ASN A 278 21.09 -24.06 2.86
N GLN A 279 20.65 -24.12 1.60
CA GLN A 279 21.22 -23.31 0.53
C GLN A 279 20.85 -21.83 0.71
N ALA A 280 19.59 -21.54 1.01
CA ALA A 280 19.12 -20.19 1.30
C ALA A 280 19.85 -19.61 2.51
N LYS A 281 19.94 -20.37 3.61
CA LYS A 281 20.69 -19.96 4.82
C LYS A 281 22.16 -19.69 4.54
N LYS A 282 22.81 -20.50 3.69
CA LYS A 282 24.21 -20.29 3.30
C LYS A 282 24.40 -19.05 2.41
N LYS A 283 23.43 -18.76 1.53
CA LYS A 283 23.47 -17.61 0.61
C LYS A 283 22.99 -16.31 1.26
N GLY A 284 22.17 -16.40 2.30
CA GLY A 284 21.44 -15.27 2.89
C GLY A 284 20.14 -14.92 2.16
N PHE A 285 19.73 -15.67 1.14
CA PHE A 285 18.52 -15.40 0.35
C PHE A 285 18.00 -16.63 -0.39
N ALA A 286 16.70 -16.62 -0.71
CA ALA A 286 16.01 -17.57 -1.58
C ALA A 286 15.96 -17.05 -3.03
N SER A 287 16.01 -17.96 -4.00
CA SER A 287 15.87 -17.66 -5.44
C SER A 287 15.39 -18.92 -6.14
N ILE A 288 14.69 -18.75 -7.27
CA ILE A 288 14.25 -19.90 -8.06
C ILE A 288 15.45 -20.63 -8.68
N PRO A 289 15.35 -21.95 -8.93
CA PRO A 289 16.40 -22.70 -9.63
C PRO A 289 16.68 -22.13 -11.03
N PRO A 290 17.92 -22.25 -11.55
CA PRO A 290 18.28 -21.74 -12.88
C PRO A 290 17.39 -22.26 -14.02
N GLY A 291 16.95 -23.54 -13.94
CA GLY A 291 16.03 -24.11 -14.93
C GLY A 291 14.65 -23.44 -14.91
N SER A 292 14.07 -23.25 -13.71
CA SER A 292 12.80 -22.51 -13.56
C SER A 292 12.89 -21.07 -14.05
N LEU A 293 14.06 -20.43 -13.90
CA LEU A 293 14.30 -19.09 -14.43
C LEU A 293 14.36 -19.06 -15.97
N GLU A 294 14.95 -20.07 -16.59
CA GLU A 294 14.98 -20.22 -18.05
C GLU A 294 13.59 -20.49 -18.63
N ASP A 295 12.79 -21.33 -17.96
CA ASP A 295 11.39 -21.54 -18.31
C ASP A 295 10.58 -20.25 -18.20
N LEU A 296 10.75 -19.48 -17.12
CA LEU A 296 10.07 -18.20 -16.91
C LEU A 296 10.40 -17.17 -18.00
N ARG A 297 11.63 -17.20 -18.53
CA ARG A 297 12.06 -16.32 -19.63
C ARG A 297 11.55 -16.77 -21.00
N SER A 298 11.40 -18.07 -21.21
CA SER A 298 11.03 -18.66 -22.50
C SER A 298 9.52 -18.83 -22.69
N SER A 299 8.77 -18.87 -21.59
CA SER A 299 7.32 -19.12 -21.59
C SER A 299 6.56 -17.94 -21.00
N LYS A 300 5.32 -17.72 -21.47
CA LYS A 300 4.41 -16.75 -20.85
C LYS A 300 3.89 -17.32 -19.52
N GLN A 301 4.65 -17.08 -18.44
CA GLN A 301 4.34 -17.53 -17.09
C GLN A 301 4.41 -16.35 -16.12
N THR A 302 3.64 -16.45 -15.02
CA THR A 302 3.75 -15.53 -13.89
C THR A 302 4.52 -16.19 -12.77
N LEU A 303 5.52 -15.53 -12.21
CA LEU A 303 6.15 -15.96 -10.96
C LEU A 303 5.40 -15.33 -9.77
N CYS A 304 4.78 -16.15 -8.93
CA CYS A 304 4.23 -15.72 -7.66
C CYS A 304 5.26 -15.94 -6.54
N VAL A 305 5.49 -14.92 -5.71
CA VAL A 305 6.42 -14.97 -4.57
C VAL A 305 5.71 -14.51 -3.31
N ASN A 306 5.53 -15.43 -2.36
CA ASN A 306 5.17 -15.10 -1.00
C ASN A 306 6.48 -14.87 -0.21
N ALA A 307 6.73 -13.62 0.14
CA ALA A 307 7.96 -13.14 0.75
C ALA A 307 7.84 -12.90 2.27
N ALA A 308 6.80 -13.44 2.92
CA ALA A 308 6.61 -13.30 4.36
C ALA A 308 7.83 -13.85 5.14
N MET A 309 8.59 -12.94 5.76
CA MET A 309 9.85 -13.27 6.40
C MET A 309 9.66 -13.82 7.81
N GLU A 310 8.66 -13.28 8.52
CA GLU A 310 8.25 -13.81 9.81
C GLU A 310 7.68 -15.23 9.68
N GLY A 311 8.03 -16.07 10.66
CA GLY A 311 7.49 -17.42 10.83
C GLY A 311 6.63 -17.54 12.08
N GLU A 312 6.23 -18.77 12.43
CA GLU A 312 5.27 -19.06 13.51
C GLU A 312 5.69 -18.60 14.92
N LYS A 313 6.96 -18.18 15.10
CA LYS A 313 7.52 -17.78 16.39
C LYS A 313 7.63 -16.26 16.58
N GLY A 314 7.11 -15.47 15.65
CA GLY A 314 7.28 -14.02 15.69
C GLY A 314 8.73 -13.57 15.44
N LEU A 315 9.46 -14.34 14.64
CA LEU A 315 10.87 -14.12 14.30
C LEU A 315 11.06 -14.29 12.79
N LEU A 316 12.08 -13.63 12.23
CA LEU A 316 12.47 -13.79 10.83
C LEU A 316 13.10 -15.19 10.60
N GLU A 317 12.25 -16.18 10.35
CA GLU A 317 12.67 -17.56 10.07
C GLU A 317 12.96 -17.79 8.58
N ASN A 318 12.31 -17.02 7.72
CA ASN A 318 12.38 -17.17 6.28
C ASN A 318 13.42 -16.22 5.66
N ALA A 319 14.09 -16.71 4.61
CA ALA A 319 15.09 -15.92 3.90
C ALA A 319 14.41 -14.92 2.94
N PRO A 320 15.01 -13.74 2.72
CA PRO A 320 14.51 -12.79 1.72
C PRO A 320 14.58 -13.39 0.30
N TRP A 321 13.74 -12.94 -0.62
CA TRP A 321 13.72 -13.44 -1.99
C TRP A 321 14.51 -12.55 -2.94
N VAL A 322 15.28 -13.17 -3.83
CA VAL A 322 15.93 -12.50 -4.97
C VAL A 322 15.33 -13.01 -6.27
N VAL A 323 14.89 -12.08 -7.10
CA VAL A 323 14.29 -12.36 -8.41
C VAL A 323 15.00 -11.52 -9.47
N ASP A 324 15.50 -12.17 -10.52
CA ASP A 324 16.17 -11.52 -11.66
C ASP A 324 15.23 -11.54 -12.88
N LEU A 325 14.78 -10.38 -13.35
CA LEU A 325 13.84 -10.25 -14.47
C LEU A 325 14.39 -9.35 -15.58
N GLU A 326 13.98 -9.60 -16.82
CA GLU A 326 14.35 -8.78 -17.96
C GLU A 326 13.25 -7.79 -18.36
N PHE A 327 13.66 -6.54 -18.57
CA PHE A 327 12.80 -5.44 -18.96
C PHE A 327 13.34 -4.70 -20.17
N PRO A 328 12.46 -4.13 -21.02
CA PRO A 328 12.90 -3.31 -22.14
C PRO A 328 13.64 -2.08 -21.64
N ARG A 329 14.65 -1.66 -22.41
CA ARG A 329 15.29 -0.36 -22.19
C ARG A 329 14.41 0.74 -22.75
N SER A 330 14.22 1.82 -22.00
CA SER A 330 13.53 3.02 -22.48
C SER A 330 14.16 3.52 -23.78
N ALA A 331 13.36 3.67 -24.83
CA ALA A 331 13.81 4.10 -26.16
C ALA A 331 14.53 5.46 -26.11
N PHE A 332 14.12 6.35 -25.18
CA PHE A 332 14.75 7.65 -24.97
C PHE A 332 16.20 7.52 -24.47
N LEU A 333 16.44 6.62 -23.51
CA LEU A 333 17.79 6.33 -23.00
C LEU A 333 18.60 5.47 -23.97
N GLN A 334 17.95 4.59 -24.73
CA GLN A 334 18.59 3.82 -25.79
C GLN A 334 19.19 4.73 -26.88
N MET A 335 18.51 5.85 -27.18
CA MET A 335 19.02 6.88 -28.08
C MET A 335 20.20 7.68 -27.50
N LEU A 336 20.23 7.92 -26.18
CA LEU A 336 21.34 8.61 -25.51
C LEU A 336 22.58 7.72 -25.35
N ILE A 337 22.38 6.46 -24.96
CA ILE A 337 23.46 5.46 -24.83
C ILE A 337 24.01 5.08 -26.22
N GLY A 338 23.14 4.94 -27.22
CA GLY A 338 23.54 4.67 -28.61
C GLY A 338 24.35 5.81 -29.24
N LYS A 339 24.13 7.07 -28.83
CA LYS A 339 24.93 8.23 -29.25
C LYS A 339 26.30 8.31 -28.58
N SER A 340 26.50 7.69 -27.41
CA SER A 340 27.82 7.66 -26.76
C SER A 340 28.79 6.67 -27.42
N ALA A 341 28.29 5.66 -28.14
CA ALA A 341 29.10 4.64 -28.81
C ALA A 341 29.35 4.93 -30.30
N ALA A 342 28.61 5.86 -30.91
CA ALA A 342 28.75 6.22 -32.31
C ALA A 342 28.90 7.74 -32.49
N ALA A 343 30.14 8.13 -32.79
CA ALA A 343 30.54 9.37 -33.45
C ALA A 343 30.50 10.69 -32.65
N THR A 344 31.71 11.15 -32.30
CA THR A 344 32.19 12.50 -32.62
C THR A 344 31.83 12.87 -34.06
N THR A 345 30.72 13.58 -34.27
CA THR A 345 30.52 14.50 -35.40
C THR A 345 29.35 15.42 -35.09
N ASP A 346 29.58 16.72 -35.28
CA ASP A 346 28.63 17.81 -35.08
C ASP A 346 27.28 17.57 -35.76
N ILE A 347 26.21 17.52 -34.96
CA ILE A 347 24.83 17.67 -35.44
C ILE A 347 24.15 18.71 -34.56
N LYS A 348 23.84 19.87 -35.16
CA LYS A 348 23.00 20.91 -34.56
C LYS A 348 21.57 20.39 -34.38
N LEU A 349 21.12 20.27 -33.14
CA LEU A 349 19.71 20.08 -32.79
C LEU A 349 19.03 21.43 -32.53
N PRO A 350 17.74 21.60 -32.88
CA PRO A 350 17.01 22.81 -32.55
C PRO A 350 16.64 22.83 -31.06
N LEU A 351 17.03 23.90 -30.38
CA LEU A 351 16.65 24.21 -28.99
C LEU A 351 15.15 24.54 -28.92
N PHE A 352 14.35 23.62 -28.36
CA PHE A 352 13.07 24.00 -27.75
C PHE A 352 13.31 24.18 -26.25
N THR A 353 13.44 25.43 -25.83
CA THR A 353 13.48 25.84 -24.42
C THR A 353 12.05 25.97 -23.90
N PHE A 354 11.61 25.01 -23.08
CA PHE A 354 10.47 25.22 -22.18
C PHE A 354 10.96 26.03 -20.98
N ARG A 355 10.59 27.31 -20.93
CA ARG A 355 10.87 28.22 -19.81
C ARG A 355 9.63 28.24 -18.91
N ILE A 356 9.61 27.42 -17.86
CA ILE A 356 8.64 27.54 -16.77
C ILE A 356 9.23 28.57 -15.78
N LEU A 357 8.67 29.78 -15.77
CA LEU A 357 8.98 30.80 -14.77
C LEU A 357 8.06 30.57 -13.57
N TRP A 358 8.64 30.11 -12.46
CA TRP A 358 8.05 30.21 -11.14
C TRP A 358 8.76 31.35 -10.40
N SER A 359 8.13 32.53 -10.35
CA SER A 359 8.61 33.63 -9.52
C SER A 359 7.93 33.55 -8.16
N TYR A 360 8.71 33.15 -7.16
CA TYR A 360 8.36 33.17 -5.74
C TYR A 360 9.17 34.31 -5.11
N GLU A 361 8.54 35.48 -4.90
CA GLU A 361 9.13 36.57 -4.12
C GLU A 361 8.65 36.47 -2.67
N GLN A 362 9.61 36.35 -1.74
CA GLN A 362 9.36 36.53 -0.32
C GLN A 362 9.40 38.03 0.05
N PRO A 363 8.56 38.51 0.98
CA PRO A 363 8.67 39.86 1.50
C PRO A 363 9.61 39.89 2.71
N ASN A 364 10.53 40.85 2.74
CA ASN A 364 11.21 41.23 3.97
C ASN A 364 11.15 42.75 4.21
N ALA A 365 11.08 43.09 5.48
CA ALA A 365 10.67 44.34 6.10
C ALA A 365 11.44 45.61 5.72
N GLN A 366 10.75 46.77 5.73
CA GLN A 366 11.26 48.00 6.35
C GLN A 366 10.17 49.06 6.62
N LYS A 367 10.48 49.94 7.57
CA LYS A 367 9.63 50.77 8.44
C LYS A 367 9.36 52.21 7.95
N THR A 368 8.21 52.74 8.38
CA THR A 368 7.89 54.13 8.84
C THR A 368 7.94 55.34 7.89
N SER A 369 6.81 56.07 7.71
CA SER A 369 6.49 57.33 8.44
C SER A 369 5.28 58.14 7.87
N ASN A 370 4.38 58.51 8.79
CA ASN A 370 3.56 59.74 9.02
C ASN A 370 2.56 60.39 8.00
N MET A 371 1.47 60.85 8.64
CA MET A 371 0.22 61.56 8.27
C MET A 371 0.40 62.97 7.62
N THR A 372 -0.53 63.71 6.97
CA THR A 372 -1.90 64.21 7.35
C THR A 372 -2.64 64.96 6.19
N ALA A 373 -4.01 64.93 6.22
CA ALA A 373 -5.07 65.97 6.02
C ALA A 373 -5.37 66.80 4.71
N SER A 374 -6.66 66.70 4.27
CA SER A 374 -7.71 67.69 3.81
C SER A 374 -7.35 68.99 3.02
N SER A 375 -8.03 69.45 1.95
CA SER A 375 -9.41 69.99 1.90
C SER A 375 -9.77 70.64 0.51
N SER A 376 -11.07 70.96 0.34
CA SER A 376 -11.95 71.45 -0.78
C SER A 376 -11.59 72.67 -1.68
N LEU A 377 -12.30 72.83 -2.83
CA LEU A 377 -13.09 74.04 -3.25
C LEU A 377 -13.83 73.92 -4.62
N VAL A 378 -14.89 74.74 -4.79
CA VAL A 378 -15.97 74.82 -5.84
C VAL A 378 -15.67 76.02 -6.80
N LEU A 379 -16.03 76.12 -8.11
CA LEU A 379 -17.28 76.66 -8.75
C LEU A 379 -17.02 77.06 -10.24
N TYR A 380 -18.01 76.95 -11.15
CA TYR A 380 -18.61 78.04 -12.00
C TYR A 380 -19.26 77.59 -13.36
N ARG A 381 -20.27 78.36 -13.78
CA ARG A 381 -21.36 78.22 -14.80
C ARG A 381 -21.02 78.82 -16.18
N PRO A 382 -21.80 78.57 -17.27
CA PRO A 382 -22.82 79.54 -17.75
C PRO A 382 -24.08 78.97 -18.47
N GLY A 383 -25.11 79.81 -18.69
CA GLY A 383 -26.44 79.51 -19.31
C GLY A 383 -26.58 79.91 -20.80
N PRO A 384 -27.76 80.38 -21.29
CA PRO A 384 -29.03 79.67 -21.49
C PRO A 384 -29.43 79.48 -22.98
N SER A 385 -30.54 78.77 -23.20
CA SER A 385 -31.12 78.20 -24.43
C SER A 385 -31.79 79.15 -25.43
N THR A 386 -31.78 78.78 -26.72
CA THR A 386 -32.79 79.16 -27.75
C THR A 386 -33.30 77.94 -28.52
N SER A 387 -34.59 77.95 -28.81
CA SER A 387 -35.43 76.89 -29.40
C SER A 387 -35.73 77.12 -30.89
N LEU A 388 -35.86 76.05 -31.70
CA LEU A 388 -37.07 75.73 -32.50
C LEU A 388 -36.90 74.50 -33.42
N THR A 389 -38.06 73.91 -33.69
CA THR A 389 -38.48 72.63 -34.31
C THR A 389 -38.27 72.52 -35.84
N THR A 390 -38.09 71.34 -36.45
CA THR A 390 -39.20 70.44 -36.91
C THR A 390 -38.72 69.12 -37.59
N LYS A 391 -39.32 67.98 -37.18
CA LYS A 391 -39.72 66.74 -37.94
C LYS A 391 -38.66 65.76 -38.57
N PRO A 392 -38.99 64.46 -38.79
CA PRO A 392 -38.34 63.38 -38.00
C PRO A 392 -37.59 62.23 -38.76
N SER A 393 -36.54 61.74 -38.05
CA SER A 393 -35.91 60.38 -37.95
C SER A 393 -35.28 59.69 -39.18
N PRO A 394 -34.26 58.78 -39.04
CA PRO A 394 -33.74 58.14 -37.82
C PRO A 394 -32.19 58.01 -37.74
N THR A 395 -31.53 58.53 -36.70
CA THR A 395 -30.21 58.01 -36.30
C THR A 395 -29.93 58.31 -34.83
N SER A 396 -29.79 57.25 -34.03
CA SER A 396 -28.98 57.15 -32.80
C SER A 396 -29.19 58.24 -31.73
N LEU A 397 -30.08 57.96 -30.77
CA LEU A 397 -30.09 58.60 -29.46
C LEU A 397 -29.06 57.90 -28.56
N ILE A 398 -27.89 58.51 -28.37
CA ILE A 398 -27.13 58.65 -27.11
C ILE A 398 -25.91 59.52 -27.43
N SER A 399 -25.82 60.67 -26.79
CA SER A 399 -24.72 61.64 -26.93
C SER A 399 -23.43 61.06 -26.34
N SER A 400 -22.41 60.88 -27.17
CA SER A 400 -21.08 60.33 -26.82
C SER A 400 -20.18 61.28 -26.01
N ARG A 401 -20.74 62.32 -25.36
CA ARG A 401 -19.98 63.29 -24.57
C ARG A 401 -19.98 63.06 -23.05
N LEU A 402 -20.54 61.94 -22.57
CA LEU A 402 -20.54 61.61 -21.12
C LEU A 402 -20.04 60.20 -20.76
N PHE A 403 -19.57 59.40 -21.72
CA PHE A 403 -18.91 58.13 -21.43
C PHE A 403 -17.47 58.19 -21.94
N THR A 404 -16.54 58.54 -21.06
CA THR A 404 -15.12 58.25 -21.34
C THR A 404 -14.90 56.75 -21.17
N HIS A 405 -14.03 56.16 -21.99
CA HIS A 405 -13.73 54.72 -21.93
C HIS A 405 -13.36 54.26 -20.50
N GLN A 406 -12.75 55.15 -19.70
CA GLN A 406 -12.39 54.92 -18.30
C GLN A 406 -13.60 54.80 -17.34
N THR A 407 -14.68 55.58 -17.54
CA THR A 407 -15.87 55.52 -16.69
C THR A 407 -16.76 54.31 -17.03
N GLY A 408 -16.84 53.96 -18.32
CA GLY A 408 -17.53 52.74 -18.76
C GLY A 408 -16.88 51.45 -18.23
N THR A 409 -15.55 51.38 -18.26
CA THR A 409 -14.83 50.23 -17.67
C THR A 409 -14.99 50.17 -16.16
N ALA A 410 -14.96 51.31 -15.45
CA ALA A 410 -15.11 51.34 -14.00
C ALA A 410 -16.49 50.86 -13.53
N ILE A 411 -17.57 51.32 -14.19
CA ILE A 411 -18.95 50.89 -13.90
C ILE A 411 -19.14 49.41 -14.25
N ALA A 412 -18.59 48.96 -15.38
CA ALA A 412 -18.65 47.55 -15.77
C ALA A 412 -17.90 46.64 -14.79
N THR A 413 -16.71 47.05 -14.32
CA THR A 413 -15.99 46.29 -13.30
C THR A 413 -16.72 46.26 -11.96
N GLU A 414 -17.32 47.36 -11.52
CA GLU A 414 -18.05 47.40 -10.25
C GLU A 414 -19.30 46.51 -10.29
N LEU A 415 -20.04 46.52 -11.41
CA LEU A 415 -21.18 45.62 -11.62
C LEU A 415 -20.75 44.15 -11.70
N LEU A 416 -19.61 43.86 -12.34
CA LEU A 416 -19.05 42.51 -12.39
C LEU A 416 -18.67 42.01 -10.99
N TYR A 417 -18.04 42.84 -10.16
CA TYR A 417 -17.69 42.48 -8.79
C TYR A 417 -18.93 42.26 -7.92
N ARG A 418 -19.97 43.10 -8.05
CA ARG A 418 -21.23 42.91 -7.32
C ARG A 418 -21.95 41.62 -7.72
N LEU A 419 -21.96 41.29 -9.02
CA LEU A 419 -22.54 40.04 -9.52
C LEU A 419 -21.75 38.82 -9.03
N LEU A 420 -20.41 38.88 -9.09
CA LEU A 420 -19.53 37.83 -8.61
C LEU A 420 -19.72 37.59 -7.11
N PHE A 421 -19.82 38.66 -6.32
CA PHE A 421 -20.02 38.57 -4.88
C PHE A 421 -21.38 37.96 -4.52
N ASP A 422 -22.45 38.30 -5.25
CA ASP A 422 -23.77 37.69 -5.02
C ASP A 422 -23.79 36.20 -5.37
N ILE A 423 -23.10 35.80 -6.45
CA ILE A 423 -22.95 34.38 -6.83
C ILE A 423 -22.18 33.60 -5.76
N ILE A 424 -21.05 34.16 -5.29
CA ILE A 424 -20.24 33.54 -4.24
C ILE A 424 -21.05 33.39 -2.94
N ASN A 425 -21.81 34.40 -2.54
CA ASN A 425 -22.63 34.33 -1.33
C ASN A 425 -23.77 33.30 -1.44
N ARG A 426 -24.41 33.19 -2.61
CA ARG A 426 -25.44 32.15 -2.85
C ARG A 426 -24.83 30.74 -2.84
N PHE A 427 -23.62 30.60 -3.35
CA PHE A 427 -22.87 29.35 -3.31
C PHE A 427 -22.50 28.96 -1.88
N LEU A 428 -21.95 29.90 -1.09
CA LEU A 428 -21.62 29.70 0.33
C LEU A 428 -22.85 29.32 1.17
N ALA A 429 -23.98 29.99 0.97
CA ALA A 429 -25.22 29.66 1.68
C ALA A 429 -25.75 28.26 1.31
N SER A 430 -25.61 27.85 0.04
CA SER A 430 -26.00 26.52 -0.42
C SER A 430 -25.06 25.43 0.11
N PHE A 431 -23.76 25.72 0.16
CA PHE A 431 -22.74 24.85 0.73
C PHE A 431 -22.95 24.66 2.24
N GLN A 432 -23.25 25.72 2.98
CA GLN A 432 -23.58 25.63 4.41
C GLN A 432 -24.82 24.76 4.65
N ARG A 433 -25.87 24.87 3.83
CA ARG A 433 -27.06 24.00 3.95
C ARG A 433 -26.78 22.54 3.62
N LEU A 434 -25.93 22.27 2.63
CA LEU A 434 -25.47 20.92 2.29
C LEU A 434 -24.63 20.32 3.41
N ALA A 435 -23.72 21.11 3.99
CA ALA A 435 -22.91 20.70 5.14
C ALA A 435 -23.78 20.40 6.37
N SER A 436 -24.78 21.23 6.67
CA SER A 436 -25.72 20.97 7.77
C SER A 436 -26.51 19.68 7.57
N ARG A 437 -27.03 19.43 6.35
CA ARG A 437 -27.74 18.19 6.04
C ARG A 437 -26.84 16.96 6.12
N GLY A 438 -25.61 17.04 5.62
CA GLY A 438 -24.64 15.95 5.73
C GLY A 438 -24.26 15.64 7.18
N ILE A 439 -24.17 16.66 8.04
CA ILE A 439 -23.91 16.49 9.47
C ILE A 439 -25.12 15.86 10.17
N GLU A 440 -26.35 16.28 9.85
CA GLU A 440 -27.57 15.68 10.43
C GLU A 440 -27.73 14.20 10.01
N GLU A 441 -27.50 13.88 8.74
CA GLU A 441 -27.50 12.50 8.24
C GLU A 441 -26.41 11.64 8.91
N ALA A 442 -25.19 12.15 9.02
CA ALA A 442 -24.10 11.48 9.72
C ALA A 442 -24.40 11.27 11.23
N THR A 443 -25.03 12.26 11.87
CA THR A 443 -25.41 12.17 13.29
C THR A 443 -26.49 11.10 13.49
N SER A 444 -27.52 11.08 12.64
CA SER A 444 -28.59 10.07 12.70
C SER A 444 -28.07 8.65 12.45
N TRP A 445 -27.11 8.50 11.52
CA TRP A 445 -26.45 7.24 11.23
C TRP A 445 -25.58 6.76 12.40
N LEU A 446 -24.84 7.66 13.05
CA LEU A 446 -24.06 7.35 14.24
C LEU A 446 -24.95 6.92 15.42
N GLU A 447 -26.08 7.59 15.65
CA GLU A 447 -27.05 7.20 16.67
C GLU A 447 -27.63 5.81 16.40
N GLN A 448 -27.99 5.52 15.14
CA GLN A 448 -28.47 4.19 14.74
C GLN A 448 -27.41 3.11 14.97
N LYS A 449 -26.14 3.37 14.64
CA LYS A 449 -25.03 2.43 14.86
C LYS A 449 -24.72 2.20 16.33
N MET A 450 -24.82 3.24 17.15
CA MET A 450 -24.68 3.14 18.61
C MET A 450 -25.80 2.30 19.22
N GLN A 451 -27.03 2.44 18.71
CA GLN A 451 -28.18 1.65 19.15
C GLN A 451 -28.04 0.17 18.77
N GLU A 452 -27.63 -0.13 17.54
CA GLU A 452 -27.32 -1.50 17.10
C GLU A 452 -26.21 -2.14 17.97
N ARG A 453 -25.19 -1.37 18.36
CA ARG A 453 -24.13 -1.85 19.29
C ARG A 453 -24.69 -2.17 20.68
N ARG A 454 -25.56 -1.31 21.23
CA ARG A 454 -26.21 -1.56 22.53
C ARG A 454 -27.05 -2.83 22.51
N GLU A 455 -27.81 -3.05 21.43
CA GLU A 455 -28.63 -4.25 21.26
C GLU A 455 -27.77 -5.51 21.08
N ARG A 456 -26.65 -5.44 20.36
CA ARG A 456 -25.69 -6.55 20.24
C ARG A 456 -25.01 -6.89 21.57
N LEU A 457 -24.61 -5.89 22.35
CA LEU A 457 -24.02 -6.09 23.67
C LEU A 457 -25.02 -6.69 24.67
N GLN A 458 -26.29 -6.27 24.61
CA GLN A 458 -27.37 -6.88 25.40
C GLN A 458 -27.66 -8.32 24.93
N ALA A 459 -27.70 -8.58 23.63
CA ALA A 459 -27.90 -9.92 23.09
C ALA A 459 -26.74 -10.88 23.45
N GLN A 460 -25.48 -10.43 23.33
CA GLN A 460 -24.31 -11.20 23.74
C GLN A 460 -24.28 -11.46 25.25
N GLY A 461 -24.59 -10.47 26.09
CA GLY A 461 -24.70 -10.67 27.54
C GLY A 461 -25.77 -11.70 27.92
N THR A 462 -26.91 -11.67 27.23
CA THR A 462 -28.02 -12.63 27.46
C THR A 462 -27.68 -14.04 26.95
N GLN A 463 -26.96 -14.13 25.83
CA GLN A 463 -26.53 -15.41 25.25
C GLN A 463 -25.39 -16.05 26.05
N GLN A 464 -24.45 -15.25 26.57
CA GLN A 464 -23.39 -15.71 27.45
C GLN A 464 -23.93 -16.20 28.80
N LEU A 465 -24.94 -15.51 29.37
CA LEU A 465 -25.66 -15.99 30.57
C LEU A 465 -26.36 -17.34 30.34
N LYS A 466 -27.00 -17.52 29.17
CA LYS A 466 -27.63 -18.80 28.80
C LYS A 466 -26.61 -19.93 28.61
N ILE A 467 -25.47 -19.65 27.98
CA ILE A 467 -24.39 -20.64 27.81
C ILE A 467 -23.80 -21.04 29.16
N VAL A 468 -23.56 -20.08 30.06
CA VAL A 468 -23.04 -20.37 31.41
C VAL A 468 -24.03 -21.22 32.21
N GLN A 469 -25.34 -20.96 32.10
CA GLN A 469 -26.39 -21.76 32.76
C GLN A 469 -26.53 -23.18 32.18
N GLU A 470 -26.47 -23.32 30.85
CA GLU A 470 -26.49 -24.62 30.16
C GLU A 470 -25.25 -25.47 30.49
N VAL A 471 -24.06 -24.85 30.47
CA VAL A 471 -22.80 -25.50 30.84
C VAL A 471 -22.79 -25.90 32.33
N GLY A 472 -23.37 -25.06 33.20
CA GLY A 472 -23.55 -25.39 34.63
C GLY A 472 -24.42 -26.63 34.86
N LYS A 473 -25.56 -26.73 34.17
CA LYS A 473 -26.42 -27.92 34.21
C LYS A 473 -25.73 -29.18 33.69
N LEU A 474 -25.02 -29.07 32.56
CA LEU A 474 -24.26 -30.17 31.98
C LEU A 474 -23.10 -30.64 32.87
N ALA A 475 -22.50 -29.73 33.65
CA ALA A 475 -21.46 -30.04 34.61
C ALA A 475 -22.01 -30.81 35.83
N GLU A 476 -23.18 -30.41 36.34
CA GLU A 476 -23.88 -31.12 37.44
C GLU A 476 -24.32 -32.53 37.01
N ASP A 477 -24.94 -32.67 35.83
CA ASP A 477 -25.40 -33.96 35.30
C ASP A 477 -24.25 -34.96 35.04
N ARG A 478 -23.03 -34.45 34.79
CA ARG A 478 -21.84 -35.28 34.54
C ARG A 478 -20.94 -35.45 35.76
N GLY A 479 -21.39 -35.00 36.94
CA GLY A 479 -20.67 -35.21 38.20
C GLY A 479 -19.37 -34.42 38.32
N PHE A 480 -19.23 -33.31 37.59
CA PHE A 480 -18.09 -32.40 37.78
C PHE A 480 -18.31 -31.60 39.06
N ILE A 481 -17.45 -31.83 40.06
CA ILE A 481 -17.45 -31.09 41.32
C ILE A 481 -16.93 -29.68 41.05
N THR A 482 -17.81 -28.69 41.10
CA THR A 482 -17.42 -27.29 41.15
C THR A 482 -16.68 -27.03 42.46
N CYS A 483 -15.42 -26.62 42.39
CA CYS A 483 -14.68 -26.14 43.56
C CYS A 483 -15.09 -24.68 43.81
N PRO A 484 -15.73 -24.33 44.94
CA PRO A 484 -16.10 -22.96 45.20
C PRO A 484 -14.84 -22.16 45.54
N ILE A 485 -14.53 -21.16 44.72
CA ILE A 485 -13.69 -20.05 45.16
C ILE A 485 -14.58 -19.19 46.05
N GLY A 486 -14.63 -19.56 47.32
CA GLY A 486 -15.51 -18.97 48.32
C GLY A 486 -15.64 -19.96 49.46
N GLY A 487 -14.84 -19.76 50.50
CA GLY A 487 -14.64 -20.75 51.55
C GLY A 487 -15.92 -21.10 52.29
N GLU A 488 -16.22 -22.39 52.37
CA GLU A 488 -16.82 -23.02 53.54
C GLU A 488 -16.48 -24.52 53.57
N ARG A 489 -16.38 -25.06 54.80
CA ARG A 489 -15.77 -26.35 55.10
C ARG A 489 -16.68 -27.51 54.67
N GLY A 490 -16.22 -28.32 53.72
CA GLY A 490 -16.79 -29.62 53.38
C GLY A 490 -15.81 -30.42 52.54
N ALA A 491 -15.48 -31.63 52.97
CA ALA A 491 -14.27 -32.35 52.56
C ALA A 491 -14.30 -32.94 51.13
N ALA A 492 -13.31 -32.56 50.32
CA ALA A 492 -12.66 -33.44 49.36
C ALA A 492 -11.19 -32.99 49.20
N ARG A 493 -10.23 -33.92 49.30
CA ARG A 493 -8.80 -33.61 49.21
C ARG A 493 -8.49 -32.89 47.90
N GLN A 494 -7.92 -31.70 47.99
CA GLN A 494 -7.42 -30.99 46.82
C GLN A 494 -6.38 -31.85 46.08
N PRO A 495 -6.43 -31.92 44.74
CA PRO A 495 -5.45 -32.66 43.96
C PRO A 495 -4.03 -32.17 44.25
N PRO A 496 -3.01 -33.06 44.36
CA PRO A 496 -1.66 -32.68 44.74
C PRO A 496 -1.04 -31.57 43.88
N TRP A 497 -1.41 -31.50 42.60
CA TRP A 497 -0.92 -30.49 41.67
C TRP A 497 -1.43 -29.08 41.97
N VAL A 498 -2.64 -28.94 42.52
CA VAL A 498 -3.21 -27.63 42.92
C VAL A 498 -2.40 -27.04 44.08
N LYS A 499 -1.99 -27.89 45.03
CA LYS A 499 -1.12 -27.47 46.13
C LYS A 499 0.24 -26.98 45.64
N SER A 500 0.82 -27.66 44.64
CA SER A 500 2.09 -27.24 44.03
C SER A 500 1.99 -25.92 43.27
N VAL A 501 0.84 -25.67 42.62
CA VAL A 501 0.57 -24.40 41.93
C VAL A 501 0.42 -23.25 42.92
N LEU A 502 -0.36 -23.44 43.99
CA LEU A 502 -0.54 -22.42 45.02
C LEU A 502 0.76 -22.06 45.73
N VAL A 503 1.58 -23.05 46.08
CA VAL A 503 2.93 -22.83 46.64
C VAL A 503 3.83 -22.08 45.65
N GLY A 504 3.74 -22.38 44.34
CA GLY A 504 4.48 -21.66 43.31
C GLY A 504 4.08 -20.20 43.16
N ILE A 505 2.80 -19.86 43.36
CA ILE A 505 2.30 -18.48 43.35
C ILE A 505 2.75 -17.74 44.63
N GLU A 506 2.65 -18.39 45.79
CA GLU A 506 3.01 -17.82 47.10
C GLU A 506 4.53 -17.56 47.22
N GLU A 507 5.36 -18.39 46.58
CA GLU A 507 6.81 -18.21 46.46
C GLU A 507 7.23 -17.27 45.31
N GLY A 508 6.27 -16.70 44.57
CA GLY A 508 6.54 -15.79 43.44
C GLY A 508 7.19 -16.44 42.23
N ARG A 509 7.11 -17.77 42.10
CA ARG A 509 7.66 -18.56 40.98
C ARG A 509 6.69 -18.73 39.82
N LEU A 510 5.41 -18.43 40.02
CA LEU A 510 4.34 -18.51 39.01
C LEU A 510 3.50 -17.22 39.05
N HIS A 511 3.17 -16.69 37.88
CA HIS A 511 2.36 -15.49 37.70
C HIS A 511 1.11 -15.78 36.86
N ASP A 512 0.08 -14.93 36.96
CA ASP A 512 -1.19 -15.11 36.23
C ASP A 512 -1.02 -15.35 34.73
N ARG A 513 0.02 -14.76 34.12
CA ARG A 513 0.39 -14.94 32.71
C ARG A 513 0.78 -16.39 32.33
N ASP A 514 1.21 -17.20 33.28
CA ASP A 514 1.69 -18.57 33.05
C ASP A 514 0.53 -19.57 32.85
N PHE A 515 -0.71 -19.16 33.15
CA PHE A 515 -1.91 -19.98 33.06
C PHE A 515 -2.78 -19.67 31.84
N TYR A 516 -2.48 -18.59 31.12
CA TYR A 516 -3.13 -18.27 29.86
C TYR A 516 -2.22 -18.70 28.71
N THR A 517 -2.47 -19.89 28.15
CA THR A 517 -1.98 -20.22 26.81
C THR A 517 -2.75 -19.34 25.83
N ASN A 518 -2.10 -18.27 25.34
CA ASN A 518 -2.63 -17.47 24.24
C ASN A 518 -3.00 -18.41 23.09
N SER A 519 -4.26 -18.35 22.69
CA SER A 519 -4.75 -18.97 21.46
C SER A 519 -4.24 -18.09 20.31
N TRP A 520 -3.25 -18.56 19.58
CA TRP A 520 -2.83 -18.05 18.28
C TRP A 520 -2.67 -19.22 17.32
#